data_AF-A0A0U3P2I5-F1
#
_entry.id   AF-A0A0U3P2I5-F1
#
_cell.length_a   1.000
_cell.length_b   1.000
_cell.length_c   1.000
_cell.angle_alpha   90.00
_cell.angle_beta   90.00
_cell.angle_gamma   90.00
#
_symmetry.space_group_name_H-M   'P 1'
#
loop_
_entity.id
_entity.type
_entity.pdbx_description
1 polymer ?
#
loop_
_entity_poly.entity_id
_entity_poly.type
_entity_poly.pdbx_seq_one_letter_code
_entity_poly.pdbx_strand_id
1 'polypeptide(L)'
;MNKNDLIERQKRIRNFSIIAHIDHGKSTLADRILQMTRTVADRDMHEQLLDSMDLERERGITIKLNTVELNYTAKNGEDYTFHLIDTPGHVDFTYEVSRSLAACEGAILVVDAAQGIEAQTLANVYLALDNDLEILPVINKIDLPAADPERVRAEVEDVIGIDASEAVLASAKIGLGVEDILEQIVEKVPAPDGDLDAPLKALIFDSAYDSYRGVVLNIRVMDGMIKPGDTMKLMNTEKTFEVAEVGIFSPKPIKRDFLMVGDVGYVTANIKTVQDARVGDTVTLANNPAKEALPGYRKMNPMVYCGMYPIDSSRFTDLREALEKLELNDAALQFEAETSQALGFGFRCGFLGLLHMDVIQERLEREFNLELITTAPSVIYHVNLTNQTQIIVSNPADMPEPGVIESIEEPYVKANIMVPNDYVGTVMEISQRKRGNFIALDYLDDKRVNVVYEIPLSEIVYDFFDKLKSSTKGYASLDYEMIGYKVSRLAKMDILLNGETVDALSFIVHNDFSYDRGKAIVEKLRSIIPRQQFEIPIQAAIGSKILSRSTIKALRKDVTAKLYGGDVTRRQKLLKKQKAGKKRMKQVGSVEIPQEAFMSVLKMDDEKK
;
A
#
# COMPACT_ATOMS: atom_id res chain seq x y z
N MET A 1 -28.70 -24.95 22.82
CA MET A 1 -27.47 -25.19 23.61
C MET A 1 -27.72 -24.68 25.01
N ASN A 2 -27.36 -25.46 26.02
CA ASN A 2 -27.36 -25.00 27.41
C ASN A 2 -26.11 -24.14 27.68
N LYS A 3 -26.13 -23.31 28.72
CA LYS A 3 -25.02 -22.40 29.06
C LYS A 3 -23.67 -23.12 29.19
N ASN A 4 -23.66 -24.30 29.78
CA ASN A 4 -22.46 -25.11 29.93
C ASN A 4 -21.89 -25.55 28.57
N ASP A 5 -22.75 -25.83 27.58
CA ASP A 5 -22.31 -26.20 26.23
C ASP A 5 -21.63 -25.02 25.52
N LEU A 6 -22.09 -23.79 25.77
CA LEU A 6 -21.49 -22.58 25.21
C LEU A 6 -20.12 -22.28 25.84
N ILE A 7 -19.99 -22.47 27.15
CA ILE A 7 -18.72 -22.30 27.87
C ILE A 7 -17.69 -23.36 27.40
N GLU A 8 -18.12 -24.61 27.25
CA GLU A 8 -17.24 -25.67 26.71
C GLU A 8 -16.87 -25.42 25.25
N ARG A 9 -17.78 -24.86 24.44
CA ARG A 9 -17.46 -24.40 23.09
C ARG A 9 -16.40 -23.30 23.11
N GLN A 10 -16.55 -22.28 23.96
CA GLN A 10 -15.60 -21.17 24.08
C GLN A 10 -14.17 -21.66 24.36
N LYS A 11 -14.01 -22.63 25.28
CA LYS A 11 -12.70 -23.23 25.59
C LYS A 11 -12.03 -23.94 24.41
N ARG A 12 -12.81 -24.33 23.40
CA ARG A 12 -12.36 -25.06 22.21
C ARG A 12 -12.22 -24.16 20.98
N ILE A 13 -12.35 -22.85 21.14
CA ILE A 13 -12.07 -21.87 20.09
C ILE A 13 -10.59 -21.47 20.15
N ARG A 14 -9.95 -21.31 19.00
CA ARG A 14 -8.63 -20.66 18.85
C ARG A 14 -8.68 -19.64 17.73
N ASN A 15 -8.41 -18.37 18.03
CA ASN A 15 -8.26 -17.35 17.01
C ASN A 15 -6.77 -17.08 16.81
N PHE A 16 -6.30 -17.28 15.57
CA PHE A 16 -4.90 -17.03 15.25
C PHE A 16 -4.75 -16.40 13.87
N SER A 17 -3.64 -15.70 13.71
CA SER A 17 -3.22 -15.12 12.44
C SER A 17 -1.90 -15.73 11.97
N ILE A 18 -1.59 -15.61 10.69
CA ILE A 18 -0.27 -15.98 10.16
C ILE A 18 0.48 -14.70 9.82
N ILE A 19 1.66 -14.52 10.42
CA ILE A 19 2.56 -13.39 10.17
C ILE A 19 3.86 -13.90 9.56
N ALA A 20 4.32 -13.23 8.51
CA ALA A 20 5.52 -13.62 7.78
C ALA A 20 6.09 -12.43 6.99
N HIS A 21 7.36 -12.52 6.59
CA HIS A 21 7.87 -11.67 5.52
C HIS A 21 7.27 -12.10 4.17
N ILE A 22 7.34 -11.22 3.17
CA ILE A 22 6.95 -11.53 1.79
C ILE A 22 7.71 -12.78 1.32
N ASP A 23 7.02 -13.62 0.56
CA ASP A 23 7.52 -14.89 0.03
C ASP A 23 7.89 -15.97 1.06
N HIS A 24 7.80 -15.77 2.37
CA HIS A 24 8.09 -16.82 3.37
C HIS A 24 7.08 -18.00 3.36
N GLY A 25 6.02 -17.92 2.54
CA GLY A 25 5.09 -19.02 2.29
C GLY A 25 3.81 -18.98 3.14
N LYS A 26 3.39 -17.79 3.58
CA LYS A 26 2.16 -17.56 4.36
C LYS A 26 0.89 -18.09 3.65
N SER A 27 0.60 -17.64 2.42
CA SER A 27 -0.59 -18.09 1.68
C SER A 27 -0.57 -19.59 1.42
N THR A 28 0.61 -20.14 1.07
CA THR A 28 0.76 -21.59 0.86
C THR A 28 0.50 -22.38 2.13
N LEU A 29 0.91 -21.86 3.30
CA LEU A 29 0.63 -22.50 4.59
C LEU A 29 -0.87 -22.47 4.89
N ALA A 30 -1.53 -21.32 4.66
CA ALA A 30 -2.97 -21.19 4.83
C ALA A 30 -3.75 -22.20 3.96
N ASP A 31 -3.34 -22.38 2.69
CA ASP A 31 -3.95 -23.38 1.80
C ASP A 31 -3.79 -24.81 2.32
N ARG A 32 -2.62 -25.16 2.86
CA ARG A 32 -2.41 -26.50 3.43
C ARG A 32 -3.23 -26.72 4.68
N ILE A 33 -3.36 -25.71 5.53
CA ILE A 33 -4.24 -25.75 6.69
C ILE A 33 -5.68 -26.05 6.24
N LEU A 34 -6.20 -25.32 5.24
CA LEU A 34 -7.54 -25.53 4.68
C LEU A 34 -7.77 -26.94 4.13
N GLN A 35 -6.75 -27.51 3.47
CA GLN A 35 -6.80 -28.89 2.95
C GLN A 35 -6.84 -29.91 4.09
N MET A 36 -5.98 -29.75 5.10
CA MET A 36 -5.86 -30.71 6.20
C MET A 36 -7.07 -30.71 7.10
N THR A 37 -7.72 -29.56 7.31
CA THR A 37 -8.99 -29.47 8.05
C THR A 37 -10.19 -29.93 7.21
N ARG A 38 -9.97 -30.31 5.93
CA ARG A 38 -11.03 -30.71 4.97
C ARG A 38 -12.14 -29.67 4.84
N THR A 39 -11.81 -28.40 5.08
CA THR A 39 -12.75 -27.28 4.99
C THR A 39 -13.18 -27.05 3.54
N VAL A 40 -12.31 -27.38 2.58
CA VAL A 40 -12.57 -27.32 1.14
C VAL A 40 -12.39 -28.71 0.54
N ALA A 41 -13.30 -29.11 -0.35
CA ALA A 41 -13.14 -30.37 -1.07
C ALA A 41 -11.94 -30.29 -2.03
N ASP A 42 -11.14 -31.36 -2.15
CA ASP A 42 -9.92 -31.38 -2.98
C ASP A 42 -10.14 -30.90 -4.42
N ARG A 43 -11.34 -31.10 -4.98
CA ARG A 43 -11.71 -30.66 -6.33
C ARG A 43 -11.85 -29.14 -6.48
N ASP A 44 -12.14 -28.44 -5.38
CA ASP A 44 -12.37 -27.00 -5.31
C ASP A 44 -11.09 -26.27 -4.84
N MET A 45 -10.05 -27.02 -4.48
CA MET A 45 -8.72 -26.50 -4.15
C MET A 45 -8.02 -25.96 -5.39
N HIS A 46 -7.45 -24.77 -5.24
CA HIS A 46 -6.50 -24.16 -6.14
C HIS A 46 -5.41 -23.50 -5.30
N GLU A 47 -4.25 -23.22 -5.90
CA GLU A 47 -3.19 -22.48 -5.20
C GLU A 47 -3.69 -21.08 -4.83
N GLN A 48 -3.33 -20.64 -3.62
CA GLN A 48 -3.68 -19.34 -3.05
C GLN A 48 -5.20 -19.12 -2.98
N LEU A 49 -5.90 -20.02 -2.30
CA LEU A 49 -7.37 -20.05 -2.27
C LEU A 49 -7.97 -18.85 -1.53
N LEU A 50 -7.24 -18.31 -0.54
CA LEU A 50 -7.63 -17.10 0.18
C LEU A 50 -7.35 -15.82 -0.60
N ASP A 51 -6.40 -15.85 -1.54
CA ASP A 51 -6.11 -14.71 -2.40
C ASP A 51 -7.23 -14.60 -3.44
N SER A 52 -8.25 -13.82 -3.09
CA SER A 52 -9.49 -13.69 -3.84
C SER A 52 -9.38 -12.73 -5.02
N MET A 53 -8.42 -11.81 -4.97
CA MET A 53 -8.20 -10.82 -6.03
C MET A 53 -7.22 -11.35 -7.08
N ASP A 54 -7.51 -11.11 -8.35
CA ASP A 54 -6.60 -11.48 -9.45
C ASP A 54 -5.21 -10.85 -9.27
N LEU A 55 -5.15 -9.66 -8.68
CA LEU A 55 -3.91 -8.92 -8.41
C LEU A 55 -3.03 -9.60 -7.35
N GLU A 56 -3.64 -10.19 -6.31
CA GLU A 56 -2.91 -10.92 -5.27
C GLU A 56 -2.17 -12.11 -5.86
N ARG A 57 -2.85 -12.84 -6.77
CA ARG A 57 -2.30 -14.01 -7.46
C ARG A 57 -1.19 -13.66 -8.43
N GLU A 58 -1.33 -12.58 -9.18
CA GLU A 58 -0.32 -12.13 -10.15
C GLU A 58 0.97 -11.64 -9.47
N ARG A 59 0.82 -10.89 -8.37
CA ARG A 59 1.96 -10.35 -7.63
C ARG A 59 2.50 -11.30 -6.56
N GLY A 60 1.79 -12.38 -6.24
CA GLY A 60 2.18 -13.36 -5.22
C GLY A 60 2.13 -12.82 -3.79
N ILE A 61 1.31 -11.80 -3.53
CA ILE A 61 1.19 -11.14 -2.22
C ILE A 61 -0.27 -11.11 -1.75
N THR A 62 -0.48 -11.29 -0.45
CA THR A 62 -1.78 -11.02 0.19
C THR A 62 -1.94 -9.51 0.39
N ILE A 63 -3.01 -8.95 -0.15
CA ILE A 63 -3.34 -7.52 -0.09
C ILE A 63 -4.46 -7.31 0.92
N LYS A 64 -5.49 -8.16 0.90
CA LYS A 64 -6.63 -8.06 1.80
C LYS A 64 -6.62 -9.17 2.85
N LEU A 65 -6.97 -8.82 4.08
CA LEU A 65 -7.18 -9.83 5.12
C LEU A 65 -8.37 -10.72 4.75
N ASN A 66 -8.25 -12.01 5.04
CA ASN A 66 -9.33 -12.98 4.88
C ASN A 66 -9.47 -13.82 6.15
N THR A 67 -10.72 -14.02 6.58
CA THR A 67 -11.03 -14.80 7.77
C THR A 67 -11.73 -16.09 7.40
N VAL A 68 -11.31 -17.21 7.98
CA VAL A 68 -11.93 -18.52 7.76
C VAL A 68 -12.07 -19.28 9.08
N GLU A 69 -13.27 -19.80 9.33
CA GLU A 69 -13.55 -20.80 10.35
C GLU A 69 -13.21 -22.19 9.81
N LEU A 70 -12.42 -22.93 10.59
CA LEU A 70 -12.00 -24.30 10.34
C LEU A 70 -12.44 -25.17 11.51
N ASN A 71 -12.81 -26.42 11.22
CA ASN A 71 -13.02 -27.42 12.26
C ASN A 71 -11.86 -28.40 12.23
N TYR A 72 -11.25 -28.63 13.39
CA TYR A 72 -10.12 -29.53 13.54
C TYR A 72 -10.36 -30.53 14.66
N THR A 73 -10.26 -31.81 14.34
CA THR A 73 -10.28 -32.87 15.36
C THR A 73 -8.84 -33.14 15.77
N ALA A 74 -8.48 -32.73 16.99
CA ALA A 74 -7.13 -32.89 17.52
C ALA A 74 -6.82 -34.34 17.87
N LYS A 75 -5.54 -34.68 18.07
CA LYS A 75 -5.08 -36.02 18.47
C LYS A 75 -5.66 -36.48 19.81
N ASN A 76 -6.09 -35.55 20.66
CA ASN A 76 -6.81 -35.85 21.90
C ASN A 76 -8.26 -36.35 21.68
N GLY A 77 -8.76 -36.34 20.44
CA GLY A 77 -10.09 -36.78 20.04
C GLY A 77 -11.20 -35.74 20.23
N GLU A 78 -10.85 -34.50 20.60
CA GLU A 78 -11.79 -33.39 20.72
C GLU A 78 -11.81 -32.53 19.46
N ASP A 79 -12.97 -31.95 19.16
CA ASP A 79 -13.16 -31.01 18.06
C ASP A 79 -12.94 -29.57 18.52
N TYR A 80 -12.07 -28.86 17.81
CA TYR A 80 -11.74 -27.45 18.00
C TYR A 80 -12.26 -26.62 16.82
N THR A 81 -12.66 -25.38 17.11
CA THR A 81 -13.02 -24.38 16.12
C THR A 81 -11.87 -23.39 16.01
N PHE A 82 -11.27 -23.31 14.83
CA PHE A 82 -10.19 -22.39 14.53
C PHE A 82 -10.71 -21.24 13.70
N HIS A 83 -10.37 -20.03 14.09
CA HIS A 83 -10.53 -18.87 13.22
C HIS A 83 -9.15 -18.44 12.75
N LEU A 84 -8.89 -18.69 11.47
CA LEU A 84 -7.68 -18.26 10.78
C LEU A 84 -7.91 -16.88 10.17
N ILE A 85 -7.06 -15.92 10.52
CA ILE A 85 -7.01 -14.60 9.88
C ILE A 85 -5.71 -14.49 9.08
N ASP A 86 -5.81 -14.48 7.75
CA ASP A 86 -4.65 -14.29 6.89
C ASP A 86 -4.30 -12.79 6.80
N THR A 87 -3.03 -12.44 7.05
CA THR A 87 -2.58 -11.04 7.19
C THR A 87 -1.66 -10.63 6.05
N PRO A 88 -1.72 -9.40 5.52
CA PRO A 88 -0.75 -8.95 4.51
C PRO A 88 0.71 -9.02 4.99
N GLY A 89 1.65 -9.29 4.08
CA GLY A 89 3.09 -9.39 4.44
C GLY A 89 3.88 -8.10 4.25
N HIS A 90 3.30 -7.08 3.61
CA HIS A 90 4.02 -5.89 3.15
C HIS A 90 3.82 -4.69 4.08
N VAL A 91 4.83 -3.83 4.22
CA VAL A 91 4.85 -2.65 5.10
C VAL A 91 3.71 -1.66 4.81
N ASP A 92 3.41 -1.41 3.54
CA ASP A 92 2.28 -0.57 3.13
C ASP A 92 0.91 -1.04 3.69
N PHE A 93 0.79 -2.31 4.09
CA PHE A 93 -0.44 -2.93 4.64
C PHE A 93 -0.32 -3.26 6.14
N THR A 94 0.62 -2.62 6.83
CA THR A 94 0.80 -2.78 8.29
C THR A 94 -0.50 -2.49 9.06
N TYR A 95 -1.35 -1.61 8.52
CA TYR A 95 -2.66 -1.33 9.10
C TYR A 95 -3.59 -2.55 9.06
N GLU A 96 -3.70 -3.29 7.95
CA GLU A 96 -4.44 -4.56 7.94
C GLU A 96 -3.83 -5.56 8.93
N VAL A 97 -2.50 -5.66 9.00
CA VAL A 97 -1.84 -6.61 9.91
C VAL A 97 -2.20 -6.31 11.36
N SER A 98 -2.10 -5.05 11.78
CA SER A 98 -2.48 -4.63 13.13
C SER A 98 -3.95 -4.90 13.44
N ARG A 99 -4.85 -4.69 12.48
CA ARG A 99 -6.29 -4.99 12.63
C ARG A 99 -6.56 -6.49 12.81
N SER A 100 -5.86 -7.32 12.06
CA SER A 100 -5.99 -8.77 12.14
C SER A 100 -5.45 -9.32 13.46
N LEU A 101 -4.30 -8.81 13.91
CA LEU A 101 -3.67 -9.23 15.17
C LEU A 101 -4.55 -8.93 16.38
N ALA A 102 -5.21 -7.77 16.41
CA ALA A 102 -6.12 -7.38 17.49
C ALA A 102 -7.37 -8.27 17.63
N ALA A 103 -7.68 -9.09 16.62
CA ALA A 103 -8.80 -10.04 16.64
C ALA A 103 -8.39 -11.47 17.02
N CYS A 104 -7.10 -11.72 17.29
CA CYS A 104 -6.56 -13.04 17.59
C CYS A 104 -6.05 -13.13 19.03
N GLU A 105 -5.82 -14.36 19.50
CA GLU A 105 -5.10 -14.63 20.75
C GLU A 105 -3.70 -15.25 20.50
N GLY A 106 -3.41 -15.63 19.26
CA GLY A 106 -2.09 -16.11 18.85
C GLY A 106 -1.71 -15.71 17.42
N ALA A 107 -0.41 -15.81 17.13
CA ALA A 107 0.14 -15.54 15.80
C ALA A 107 1.18 -16.62 15.42
N ILE A 108 1.02 -17.19 14.23
CA ILE A 108 1.99 -18.13 13.66
C ILE A 108 3.06 -17.31 12.94
N LEU A 109 4.27 -17.33 13.47
CA LEU A 109 5.43 -16.65 12.89
C LEU A 109 6.13 -17.55 11.88
N VAL A 110 5.90 -17.30 10.60
CA VAL A 110 6.49 -18.09 9.52
C VAL A 110 7.82 -17.48 9.07
N VAL A 111 8.90 -18.24 9.26
CA VAL A 111 10.25 -17.86 8.87
C VAL A 111 10.78 -18.84 7.82
N ASP A 112 11.32 -18.33 6.72
CA ASP A 112 11.90 -19.16 5.67
C ASP A 112 13.22 -19.78 6.14
N ALA A 113 13.33 -21.11 6.08
CA ALA A 113 14.52 -21.85 6.50
C ALA A 113 15.79 -21.50 5.70
N ALA A 114 15.65 -20.97 4.47
CA ALA A 114 16.77 -20.58 3.64
C ALA A 114 17.16 -19.10 3.83
N GLN A 115 16.17 -18.21 3.97
CA GLN A 115 16.41 -16.76 4.08
C GLN A 115 16.74 -16.37 5.53
N GLY A 116 15.98 -16.86 6.51
CA GLY A 116 16.07 -16.43 7.91
C GLY A 116 15.12 -15.28 8.24
N ILE A 117 15.46 -14.48 9.24
CA ILE A 117 14.64 -13.36 9.70
C ILE A 117 14.92 -12.15 8.81
N GLU A 118 13.85 -11.51 8.37
CA GLU A 118 13.89 -10.28 7.58
C GLU A 118 13.29 -9.12 8.37
N ALA A 119 13.47 -7.89 7.89
CA ALA A 119 13.03 -6.70 8.63
C ALA A 119 11.51 -6.71 8.92
N GLN A 120 10.69 -7.16 7.97
CA GLN A 120 9.23 -7.24 8.15
C GLN A 120 8.82 -8.31 9.16
N THR A 121 9.61 -9.39 9.30
CA THR A 121 9.40 -10.41 10.33
C THR A 121 9.46 -9.74 11.71
N LEU A 122 10.45 -8.89 11.95
CA LEU A 122 10.59 -8.16 13.21
C LEU A 122 9.45 -7.17 13.45
N ALA A 123 9.10 -6.36 12.45
CA ALA A 123 8.01 -5.39 12.56
C ALA A 123 6.68 -6.08 12.94
N ASN A 124 6.36 -7.20 12.30
CA ASN A 124 5.15 -7.97 12.59
C ASN A 124 5.19 -8.63 13.98
N VAL A 125 6.35 -9.09 14.43
CA VAL A 125 6.51 -9.64 15.78
C VAL A 125 6.29 -8.56 16.84
N TYR A 126 6.85 -7.37 16.67
CA TYR A 126 6.59 -6.27 17.61
C TYR A 126 5.10 -5.93 17.69
N LEU A 127 4.39 -5.93 16.56
CA LEU A 127 2.93 -5.75 16.57
C LEU A 127 2.20 -6.87 17.29
N ALA A 128 2.64 -8.11 17.15
CA ALA A 128 2.06 -9.25 17.87
C ALA A 128 2.32 -9.16 19.38
N LEU A 129 3.52 -8.75 19.79
CA LEU A 129 3.88 -8.52 21.20
C LEU A 129 3.11 -7.35 21.81
N ASP A 130 2.91 -6.26 21.06
CA ASP A 130 2.11 -5.11 21.50
C ASP A 130 0.63 -5.46 21.73
N ASN A 131 0.15 -6.58 21.15
CA ASN A 131 -1.19 -7.13 21.34
C ASN A 131 -1.22 -8.33 22.30
N ASP A 132 -0.12 -8.59 23.04
CA ASP A 132 0.00 -9.69 24.00
C ASP A 132 -0.36 -11.08 23.41
N LEU A 133 -0.04 -11.30 22.13
CA LEU A 133 -0.36 -12.56 21.45
C LEU A 133 0.66 -13.66 21.75
N GLU A 134 0.18 -14.90 21.82
CA GLU A 134 1.07 -16.07 21.86
C GLU A 134 1.68 -16.29 20.47
N ILE A 135 3.02 -16.22 20.37
CA ILE A 135 3.72 -16.33 19.09
C ILE A 135 4.27 -17.74 18.91
N LEU A 136 3.86 -18.42 17.83
CA LEU A 136 4.31 -19.76 17.48
C LEU A 136 5.31 -19.73 16.33
N PRO A 137 6.61 -19.93 16.58
CA PRO A 137 7.61 -19.94 15.52
C PRO A 137 7.49 -21.20 14.65
N VAL A 138 7.38 -20.99 13.34
CA VAL A 138 7.33 -22.04 12.31
C VAL A 138 8.42 -21.78 11.29
N ILE A 139 9.30 -22.76 11.11
CA ILE A 139 10.38 -22.70 10.13
C ILE A 139 9.91 -23.43 8.88
N ASN A 140 9.61 -22.65 7.84
CA ASN A 140 9.00 -23.12 6.60
C ASN A 140 10.03 -23.36 5.49
N LYS A 141 9.62 -24.02 4.42
CA LYS A 141 10.44 -24.34 3.24
C LYS A 141 11.68 -25.21 3.50
N ILE A 142 11.57 -26.13 4.46
CA ILE A 142 12.63 -27.11 4.74
C ILE A 142 12.91 -28.09 3.58
N ASP A 143 12.07 -28.08 2.54
CA ASP A 143 12.28 -28.83 1.30
C ASP A 143 13.34 -28.22 0.39
N LEU A 144 13.75 -26.97 0.61
CA LEU A 144 14.76 -26.31 -0.22
C LEU A 144 16.16 -26.86 0.08
N PRO A 145 17.02 -27.09 -0.92
CA PRO A 145 18.39 -27.55 -0.71
C PRO A 145 19.26 -26.59 0.10
N ALA A 146 18.89 -25.31 0.12
CA ALA A 146 19.56 -24.25 0.86
C ALA A 146 18.96 -24.00 2.26
N ALA A 147 17.96 -24.78 2.68
CA ALA A 147 17.35 -24.65 3.99
C ALA A 147 18.35 -25.02 5.10
N ASP A 148 18.43 -24.18 6.11
CA ASP A 148 19.25 -24.38 7.31
C ASP A 148 18.41 -24.09 8.57
N PRO A 149 17.53 -25.04 8.98
CA PRO A 149 16.58 -24.78 10.05
C PRO A 149 17.21 -24.50 11.41
N GLU A 150 18.34 -25.14 11.73
CA GLU A 150 19.01 -24.94 13.03
C GLU A 150 19.61 -23.53 13.14
N ARG A 151 20.20 -23.02 12.06
CA ARG A 151 20.66 -21.63 12.00
C ARG A 151 19.50 -20.66 12.22
N VAL A 152 18.36 -20.90 11.57
CA VAL A 152 17.18 -20.03 11.68
C VAL A 152 16.55 -20.09 13.07
N ARG A 153 16.54 -21.25 13.75
CA ARG A 153 16.12 -21.34 15.16
C ARG A 153 16.95 -20.43 16.06
N ALA A 154 18.27 -20.54 15.95
CA ALA A 154 19.18 -19.70 16.73
C ALA A 154 18.95 -18.21 16.44
N GLU A 155 18.70 -17.85 15.16
CA GLU A 155 18.39 -16.48 14.78
C GLU A 155 17.09 -15.96 15.43
N VAL A 156 16.05 -16.81 15.53
CA VAL A 156 14.78 -16.45 16.20
C VAL A 156 15.00 -16.24 17.70
N GLU A 157 15.79 -17.09 18.34
CA GLU A 157 16.13 -16.93 19.76
C GLU A 157 16.98 -15.68 20.02
N ASP A 158 18.04 -15.47 19.23
CA ASP A 158 19.00 -14.40 19.45
C ASP A 158 18.45 -13.01 19.08
N VAL A 159 17.69 -12.91 17.99
CA VAL A 159 17.22 -11.62 17.45
C VAL A 159 15.84 -11.26 17.97
N ILE A 160 14.91 -12.21 18.01
CA ILE A 160 13.53 -11.95 18.42
C ILE A 160 13.35 -12.18 19.93
N GLY A 161 14.11 -13.10 20.53
CA GLY A 161 13.98 -13.44 21.94
C GLY A 161 12.83 -14.40 22.24
N ILE A 162 12.35 -15.16 21.25
CA ILE A 162 11.33 -16.19 21.40
C ILE A 162 12.01 -17.55 21.44
N ASP A 163 11.58 -18.42 22.36
CA ASP A 163 12.04 -19.81 22.43
C ASP A 163 11.65 -20.56 21.15
N ALA A 164 12.65 -20.90 20.34
CA ALA A 164 12.48 -21.61 19.07
C ALA A 164 12.87 -23.09 19.17
N SER A 165 13.16 -23.60 20.38
CA SER A 165 13.54 -25.00 20.60
C SER A 165 12.44 -25.97 20.15
N GLU A 166 11.18 -25.58 20.36
CA GLU A 166 9.98 -26.30 19.92
C GLU A 166 9.42 -25.80 18.59
N ALA A 167 10.15 -24.96 17.84
CA ALA A 167 9.67 -24.44 16.55
C ALA A 167 9.40 -25.59 15.57
N VAL A 168 8.21 -25.59 14.96
CA VAL A 168 7.83 -26.64 14.01
C VAL A 168 8.62 -26.47 12.72
N LEU A 169 9.26 -27.55 12.29
CA LEU A 169 9.91 -27.62 10.98
C LEU A 169 8.87 -28.07 9.96
N ALA A 170 8.48 -27.15 9.09
CA ALA A 170 7.41 -27.37 8.13
C ALA A 170 7.85 -27.12 6.69
N SER A 171 7.14 -27.75 5.76
CA SER A 171 7.10 -27.30 4.37
C SER A 171 5.66 -27.25 3.91
N ALA A 172 5.15 -26.02 3.79
CA ALA A 172 3.83 -25.76 3.22
C ALA A 172 3.70 -26.28 1.79
N LYS A 173 4.80 -26.40 1.04
CA LYS A 173 4.76 -26.93 -0.34
C LYS A 173 4.40 -28.41 -0.38
N ILE A 174 4.98 -29.23 0.49
CA ILE A 174 4.70 -30.68 0.53
C ILE A 174 3.69 -31.08 1.61
N GLY A 175 3.30 -30.15 2.50
CA GLY A 175 2.38 -30.40 3.62
C GLY A 175 3.04 -31.03 4.85
N LEU A 176 4.39 -31.07 4.91
CA LEU A 176 5.12 -31.63 6.04
C LEU A 176 5.06 -30.68 7.24
N GLY A 177 4.84 -31.21 8.45
CA GLY A 177 4.81 -30.44 9.71
C GLY A 177 3.53 -29.63 9.94
N VAL A 178 2.60 -29.55 8.99
CA VAL A 178 1.36 -28.77 9.15
C VAL A 178 0.45 -29.37 10.20
N GLU A 179 0.39 -30.70 10.35
CA GLU A 179 -0.34 -31.33 11.46
C GLU A 179 0.24 -30.94 12.83
N ASP A 180 1.57 -30.87 12.94
CA ASP A 180 2.24 -30.48 14.18
C ASP A 180 1.99 -29.00 14.51
N ILE A 181 1.89 -28.13 13.49
CA ILE A 181 1.45 -26.74 13.67
C ILE A 181 0.03 -26.70 14.26
N LEU A 182 -0.91 -27.48 13.71
CA LEU A 182 -2.30 -27.49 14.19
C LEU A 182 -2.39 -27.98 15.65
N GLU A 183 -1.62 -28.99 16.02
CA GLU A 183 -1.54 -29.46 17.42
C GLU A 183 -0.93 -28.40 18.35
N GLN A 184 0.15 -27.73 17.93
CA GLN A 184 0.73 -26.64 18.73
C GLN A 184 -0.25 -25.47 18.93
N ILE A 185 -1.10 -25.17 17.95
CA ILE A 185 -2.17 -24.18 18.12
C ILE A 185 -3.15 -24.59 19.22
N VAL A 186 -3.53 -25.87 19.30
CA VAL A 186 -4.41 -26.37 20.36
C VAL A 186 -3.76 -26.23 21.74
N GLU A 187 -2.48 -26.60 21.83
CA GLU A 187 -1.73 -26.67 23.08
C GLU A 187 -1.32 -25.31 23.64
N LYS A 188 -0.85 -24.39 22.78
CA LYS A 188 -0.19 -23.15 23.20
C LYS A 188 -1.06 -21.92 23.05
N VAL A 189 -1.85 -21.80 21.97
CA VAL A 189 -2.71 -20.61 21.79
C VAL A 189 -3.82 -20.66 22.84
N PRO A 190 -4.05 -19.58 23.62
CA PRO A 190 -5.08 -19.59 24.63
C PRO A 190 -6.48 -19.54 24.01
N ALA A 191 -7.47 -20.04 24.76
CA ALA A 191 -8.87 -19.85 24.40
C ALA A 191 -9.26 -18.37 24.56
N PRO A 192 -10.20 -17.86 23.75
CA PRO A 192 -10.66 -16.49 23.87
C PRO A 192 -11.32 -16.22 25.22
N ASP A 193 -10.87 -15.17 25.89
CA ASP A 193 -11.47 -14.68 27.14
C ASP A 193 -12.76 -13.89 26.85
N GLY A 194 -13.62 -13.75 27.86
CA GLY A 194 -14.85 -12.95 27.79
C GLY A 194 -16.06 -13.60 28.45
N ASP A 195 -17.04 -12.77 28.80
CA ASP A 195 -18.26 -13.20 29.50
C ASP A 195 -19.47 -13.25 28.56
N LEU A 196 -20.13 -14.42 28.52
CA LEU A 196 -21.34 -14.67 27.73
C LEU A 196 -22.55 -13.85 28.19
N ASP A 197 -22.62 -13.49 29.48
CA ASP A 197 -23.74 -12.73 30.06
C ASP A 197 -23.50 -11.22 30.06
N ALA A 198 -22.28 -10.79 29.74
CA ALA A 198 -21.94 -9.38 29.67
C ALA A 198 -22.66 -8.69 28.48
N PRO A 199 -22.85 -7.35 28.56
CA PRO A 199 -23.30 -6.57 27.41
C PRO A 199 -22.42 -6.84 26.18
N LEU A 200 -23.04 -6.99 25.01
CA LEU A 200 -22.33 -7.26 23.77
C LEU A 200 -21.21 -6.24 23.55
N LYS A 201 -19.99 -6.75 23.32
CA LYS A 201 -18.90 -5.99 22.73
C LYS A 201 -18.33 -6.81 21.59
N ALA A 202 -18.52 -6.33 20.38
CA ALA A 202 -17.86 -6.90 19.22
C ALA A 202 -17.03 -5.83 18.49
N LEU A 203 -15.77 -6.17 18.21
CA LEU A 203 -14.84 -5.31 17.49
C LEU A 203 -15.07 -5.46 15.99
N ILE A 204 -15.28 -4.36 15.28
CA ILE A 204 -15.28 -4.37 13.81
C ILE A 204 -13.81 -4.30 13.35
N PHE A 205 -13.27 -5.39 12.81
CA PHE A 205 -11.88 -5.40 12.30
C PHE A 205 -11.81 -5.26 10.77
N ASP A 206 -12.90 -5.55 10.06
CA ASP A 206 -12.99 -5.31 8.62
C ASP A 206 -14.43 -5.04 8.17
N SER A 207 -14.58 -4.46 6.98
CA SER A 207 -15.88 -4.22 6.37
C SER A 207 -15.80 -4.39 4.86
N ALA A 208 -16.85 -4.97 4.28
CA ALA A 208 -16.98 -5.12 2.84
C ALA A 208 -18.34 -4.63 2.35
N TYR A 209 -18.37 -4.02 1.17
CA TYR A 209 -19.63 -3.65 0.52
C TYR A 209 -20.13 -4.79 -0.37
N ASP A 210 -21.37 -5.24 -0.14
CA ASP A 210 -22.09 -6.18 -0.98
C ASP A 210 -23.30 -5.50 -1.63
N SER A 211 -23.47 -5.70 -2.95
CA SER A 211 -24.52 -5.05 -3.73
C SER A 211 -25.95 -5.39 -3.30
N TYR A 212 -26.16 -6.53 -2.63
CA TYR A 212 -27.47 -6.99 -2.17
C TYR A 212 -27.65 -6.84 -0.67
N ARG A 213 -26.59 -7.07 0.12
CA ARG A 213 -26.62 -7.05 1.59
C ARG A 213 -26.25 -5.69 2.20
N GLY A 214 -25.76 -4.75 1.38
CA GLY A 214 -25.20 -3.49 1.84
C GLY A 214 -23.84 -3.71 2.50
N VAL A 215 -23.52 -2.93 3.53
CA VAL A 215 -22.27 -3.11 4.28
C VAL A 215 -22.32 -4.37 5.13
N VAL A 216 -21.38 -5.27 4.89
CA VAL A 216 -21.11 -6.48 5.66
C VAL A 216 -19.97 -6.16 6.62
N LEU A 217 -20.22 -6.28 7.92
CA LEU A 217 -19.23 -6.00 8.97
C LEU A 217 -18.60 -7.30 9.44
N ASN A 218 -17.28 -7.40 9.35
CA ASN A 218 -16.55 -8.52 9.93
C ASN A 218 -16.21 -8.16 11.38
N ILE A 219 -16.68 -8.99 12.31
CA ILE A 219 -16.64 -8.74 13.73
C ILE A 219 -15.99 -9.87 14.51
N ARG A 220 -15.31 -9.49 15.59
CA ARG A 220 -14.80 -10.38 16.65
C ARG A 220 -15.62 -10.14 17.91
N VAL A 221 -16.32 -11.15 18.41
CA VAL A 221 -17.13 -11.02 19.64
C VAL A 221 -16.25 -11.23 20.87
N MET A 222 -16.00 -10.15 21.62
CA MET A 222 -15.21 -10.16 22.87
C MET A 222 -16.09 -10.46 24.08
N ASP A 223 -17.27 -9.82 24.18
CA ASP A 223 -18.22 -10.03 25.26
C ASP A 223 -19.63 -10.25 24.70
N GLY A 224 -20.44 -11.07 25.36
CA GLY A 224 -21.85 -11.28 25.04
C GLY A 224 -22.13 -12.10 23.78
N MET A 225 -23.28 -11.84 23.16
CA MET A 225 -23.79 -12.59 22.02
C MET A 225 -24.66 -11.70 21.14
N ILE A 226 -24.66 -11.94 19.83
CA ILE A 226 -25.47 -11.24 18.83
C ILE A 226 -26.26 -12.24 17.98
N LYS A 227 -27.53 -11.90 17.68
CA LYS A 227 -28.46 -12.73 16.90
C LYS A 227 -29.18 -11.94 15.82
N PRO A 228 -29.68 -12.60 14.77
CA PRO A 228 -30.63 -12.00 13.85
C PRO A 228 -31.88 -11.49 14.58
N GLY A 229 -32.30 -10.27 14.27
CA GLY A 229 -33.40 -9.57 14.93
C GLY A 229 -32.99 -8.69 16.12
N ASP A 230 -31.74 -8.78 16.60
CA ASP A 230 -31.25 -7.87 17.62
C ASP A 230 -31.10 -6.43 17.08
N THR A 231 -31.32 -5.44 17.94
CA THR A 231 -31.01 -4.05 17.62
C THR A 231 -29.61 -3.70 18.11
N MET A 232 -28.66 -3.64 17.19
CA MET A 232 -27.28 -3.28 17.49
C MET A 232 -27.09 -1.76 17.47
N LYS A 233 -26.18 -1.24 18.29
CA LYS A 233 -25.74 0.15 18.36
C LYS A 233 -24.23 0.20 18.08
N LEU A 234 -23.82 1.09 17.19
CA LEU A 234 -22.41 1.43 16.98
C LEU A 234 -22.00 2.50 18.00
N MET A 235 -20.95 2.26 18.78
CA MET A 235 -20.61 3.13 19.91
C MET A 235 -20.05 4.48 19.47
N ASN A 236 -19.30 4.55 18.36
CA ASN A 236 -18.69 5.79 17.88
C ASN A 236 -19.71 6.74 17.21
N THR A 237 -20.62 6.20 16.39
CA THR A 237 -21.64 7.01 15.67
C THR A 237 -22.97 7.12 16.41
N GLU A 238 -23.16 6.34 17.46
CA GLU A 238 -24.41 6.17 18.22
C GLU A 238 -25.61 5.69 17.40
N LYS A 239 -25.41 5.30 16.14
CA LYS A 239 -26.46 4.83 15.25
C LYS A 239 -26.88 3.41 15.61
N THR A 240 -28.17 3.14 15.49
CA THR A 240 -28.77 1.83 15.76
C THR A 240 -29.26 1.19 14.48
N PHE A 241 -29.03 -0.12 14.33
CA PHE A 241 -29.45 -0.92 13.19
C PHE A 241 -30.04 -2.24 13.64
N GLU A 242 -30.97 -2.79 12.86
CA GLU A 242 -31.52 -4.12 13.09
C GLU A 242 -30.66 -5.17 12.38
N VAL A 243 -30.20 -6.18 13.12
CA VAL A 243 -29.37 -7.26 12.60
C VAL A 243 -30.22 -8.14 11.68
N ALA A 244 -29.90 -8.16 10.39
CA ALA A 244 -30.60 -8.98 9.40
C ALA A 244 -30.06 -10.42 9.37
N GLU A 245 -28.75 -10.57 9.45
CA GLU A 245 -28.07 -11.86 9.37
C GLU A 245 -26.73 -11.82 10.09
N VAL A 246 -26.41 -12.92 10.77
CA VAL A 246 -25.07 -13.20 11.30
C VAL A 246 -24.56 -14.50 10.69
N GLY A 247 -23.25 -14.63 10.55
CA GLY A 247 -22.64 -15.82 9.98
C GLY A 247 -21.14 -15.84 10.13
N ILE A 248 -20.54 -16.85 9.53
CA ILE A 248 -19.09 -17.11 9.52
C ILE A 248 -18.64 -17.34 8.08
N PHE A 249 -17.33 -17.28 7.84
CA PHE A 249 -16.75 -17.65 6.55
C PHE A 249 -16.09 -19.01 6.65
N SER A 250 -16.44 -19.97 5.79
CA SER A 250 -15.81 -21.30 5.78
C SER A 250 -15.80 -21.94 4.39
N PRO A 251 -14.92 -21.51 3.46
CA PRO A 251 -14.45 -20.16 3.16
C PRO A 251 -15.54 -19.27 2.53
N LYS A 252 -16.67 -19.87 2.13
CA LYS A 252 -17.88 -19.16 1.68
C LYS A 252 -18.70 -18.70 2.90
N PRO A 253 -19.52 -17.66 2.79
CA PRO A 253 -20.37 -17.21 3.89
C PRO A 253 -21.43 -18.27 4.24
N ILE A 254 -21.43 -18.70 5.50
CA ILE A 254 -22.40 -19.63 6.08
C ILE A 254 -23.18 -18.91 7.17
N LYS A 255 -24.51 -18.89 7.04
CA LYS A 255 -25.40 -18.28 8.03
C LYS A 255 -25.38 -19.08 9.34
N ARG A 256 -25.40 -18.37 10.47
CA ARG A 256 -25.52 -18.96 11.81
C ARG A 256 -26.70 -18.32 12.55
N ASP A 257 -27.17 -19.01 13.58
CA ASP A 257 -28.27 -18.52 14.41
C ASP A 257 -27.80 -17.42 15.40
N PHE A 258 -26.52 -17.44 15.77
CA PHE A 258 -25.91 -16.47 16.68
C PHE A 258 -24.39 -16.47 16.50
N LEU A 259 -23.74 -15.39 16.96
CA LEU A 259 -22.31 -15.32 17.23
C LEU A 259 -22.11 -15.02 18.71
N MET A 260 -21.24 -15.76 19.38
CA MET A 260 -20.95 -15.62 20.82
C MET A 260 -19.49 -15.26 21.07
N VAL A 261 -19.15 -14.96 22.33
CA VAL A 261 -17.76 -14.77 22.78
C VAL A 261 -16.84 -15.82 22.16
N GLY A 262 -15.76 -15.34 21.55
CA GLY A 262 -14.79 -16.18 20.86
C GLY A 262 -14.98 -16.28 19.34
N ASP A 263 -16.20 -16.08 18.83
CA ASP A 263 -16.47 -16.23 17.40
C ASP A 263 -15.90 -15.04 16.59
N VAL A 264 -15.35 -15.37 15.41
CA VAL A 264 -15.04 -14.43 14.31
C VAL A 264 -16.03 -14.67 13.17
N GLY A 265 -16.76 -13.64 12.78
CA GLY A 265 -17.80 -13.79 11.77
C GLY A 265 -18.20 -12.47 11.11
N TYR A 266 -19.32 -12.48 10.40
CA TYR A 266 -19.90 -11.31 9.77
C TYR A 266 -21.30 -10.99 10.29
N VAL A 267 -21.65 -9.71 10.23
CA VAL A 267 -22.98 -9.17 10.54
C VAL A 267 -23.44 -8.28 9.40
N THR A 268 -24.69 -8.43 9.00
CA THR A 268 -25.35 -7.53 8.05
C THR A 268 -26.58 -6.90 8.71
N ALA A 269 -26.76 -5.60 8.48
CA ALA A 269 -27.83 -4.83 9.13
C ALA A 269 -28.44 -3.76 8.20
N ASN A 270 -28.46 -4.03 6.89
CA ASN A 270 -28.94 -3.09 5.85
C ASN A 270 -28.33 -1.68 5.94
N ILE A 271 -27.07 -1.60 6.37
CA ILE A 271 -26.33 -0.36 6.43
C ILE A 271 -26.07 0.08 4.98
N LYS A 272 -26.48 1.30 4.65
CA LYS A 272 -26.33 1.86 3.29
C LYS A 272 -25.01 2.60 3.10
N THR A 273 -24.47 3.15 4.18
CA THR A 273 -23.30 4.04 4.14
C THR A 273 -22.22 3.47 5.05
N VAL A 274 -21.07 3.10 4.49
CA VAL A 274 -19.94 2.55 5.27
C VAL A 274 -19.35 3.56 6.23
N GLN A 275 -19.48 4.87 5.94
CA GLN A 275 -19.07 5.93 6.87
C GLN A 275 -19.73 5.83 8.25
N ASP A 276 -20.91 5.19 8.33
CA ASP A 276 -21.62 4.96 9.58
C ASP A 276 -21.03 3.80 10.39
N ALA A 277 -20.30 2.89 9.75
CA ALA A 277 -19.71 1.69 10.33
C ALA A 277 -18.21 1.65 10.05
N ARG A 278 -17.46 2.36 10.88
CA ARG A 278 -16.00 2.46 10.76
C ARG A 278 -15.32 1.22 11.33
N VAL A 279 -14.29 0.78 10.65
CA VAL A 279 -13.37 -0.23 11.20
C VAL A 279 -12.72 0.30 12.48
N GLY A 280 -12.68 -0.52 13.51
CA GLY A 280 -12.23 -0.18 14.86
C GLY A 280 -13.33 0.34 15.78
N ASP A 281 -14.57 0.45 15.29
CA ASP A 281 -15.72 0.74 16.15
C ASP A 281 -16.15 -0.52 16.92
N THR A 282 -16.89 -0.30 18.01
CA THR A 282 -17.46 -1.35 18.85
C THR A 282 -18.96 -1.46 18.57
N VAL A 283 -19.41 -2.67 18.23
CA VAL A 283 -20.82 -3.03 18.16
C VAL A 283 -21.29 -3.47 19.55
N THR A 284 -22.39 -2.88 20.02
CA THR A 284 -23.07 -3.28 21.24
C THR A 284 -24.58 -3.41 21.01
N LEU A 285 -25.36 -3.86 22.01
CA LEU A 285 -26.82 -3.95 21.91
C LEU A 285 -27.47 -2.65 22.39
N ALA A 286 -28.46 -2.14 21.66
CA ALA A 286 -29.17 -0.91 22.04
C ALA A 286 -29.97 -1.05 23.36
N ASN A 287 -30.47 -2.26 23.63
CA ASN A 287 -31.26 -2.56 24.84
C ASN A 287 -30.39 -2.69 26.10
N ASN A 288 -29.13 -3.10 25.94
CA ASN A 288 -28.17 -3.26 27.03
C ASN A 288 -26.77 -2.88 26.51
N PRO A 289 -26.48 -1.57 26.39
CA PRO A 289 -25.23 -1.12 25.82
C PRO A 289 -24.06 -1.33 26.77
N ALA A 290 -22.90 -1.68 26.21
CA ALA A 290 -21.64 -1.71 26.92
C ALA A 290 -21.28 -0.30 27.46
N LYS A 291 -20.64 -0.26 28.63
CA LYS A 291 -20.27 1.00 29.30
C LYS A 291 -19.13 1.73 28.61
N GLU A 292 -18.17 0.98 28.09
CA GLU A 292 -16.95 1.48 27.46
C GLU A 292 -16.76 0.75 26.13
N ALA A 293 -16.32 1.49 25.12
CA ALA A 293 -15.95 0.95 23.82
C ALA A 293 -14.58 0.25 23.92
N LEU A 294 -14.35 -0.72 23.04
CA LEU A 294 -13.02 -1.32 22.87
C LEU A 294 -12.03 -0.26 22.36
N PRO A 295 -10.73 -0.39 22.67
CA PRO A 295 -9.71 0.47 22.10
C PRO A 295 -9.76 0.34 20.57
N GLY A 296 -10.21 1.41 19.90
CA GLY A 296 -10.33 1.44 18.45
C GLY A 296 -8.98 1.56 17.75
N TYR A 297 -8.98 1.40 16.43
CA TYR A 297 -7.76 1.54 15.65
C TYR A 297 -7.34 3.00 15.49
N ARG A 298 -6.02 3.21 15.42
CA ARG A 298 -5.46 4.51 15.02
C ARG A 298 -5.77 4.75 13.55
N LYS A 299 -6.27 5.95 13.22
CA LYS A 299 -6.43 6.35 11.83
C LYS A 299 -5.05 6.56 11.21
N MET A 300 -4.74 5.79 10.17
CA MET A 300 -3.48 5.98 9.44
C MET A 300 -3.61 7.20 8.53
N ASN A 301 -2.62 8.08 8.59
CA ASN A 301 -2.55 9.23 7.69
C ASN A 301 -1.81 8.80 6.40
N PRO A 302 -2.32 9.18 5.22
CA PRO A 302 -1.61 8.94 3.97
C PRO A 302 -0.26 9.66 3.98
N MET A 303 0.76 8.99 3.45
CA MET A 303 2.13 9.51 3.38
C MET A 303 2.53 9.91 1.97
N VAL A 304 1.93 9.27 0.96
CA VAL A 304 2.20 9.50 -0.46
C VAL A 304 0.94 10.02 -1.13
N TYR A 305 1.06 11.08 -1.92
CA TYR A 305 -0.04 11.67 -2.67
C TYR A 305 0.27 11.71 -4.15
N CYS A 306 -0.69 11.35 -4.99
CA CYS A 306 -0.63 11.56 -6.44
C CYS A 306 -1.97 12.09 -6.96
N GLY A 307 -1.93 12.80 -8.09
CA GLY A 307 -3.14 13.17 -8.82
C GLY A 307 -3.53 12.05 -9.77
N MET A 308 -4.79 11.64 -9.74
CA MET A 308 -5.39 10.65 -10.63
C MET A 308 -6.45 11.32 -11.51
N TYR A 309 -6.27 11.25 -12.83
CA TYR A 309 -7.14 11.90 -13.80
C TYR A 309 -7.66 10.86 -14.81
N PRO A 310 -8.96 10.86 -15.15
CA PRO A 310 -9.46 9.99 -16.20
C PRO A 310 -8.97 10.48 -17.56
N ILE A 311 -8.61 9.55 -18.45
CA ILE A 311 -8.25 9.89 -19.85
C ILE A 311 -9.40 10.62 -20.54
N ASP A 312 -10.63 10.16 -20.32
CA ASP A 312 -11.84 10.83 -20.78
C ASP A 312 -12.45 11.64 -19.63
N SER A 313 -12.46 12.97 -19.78
CA SER A 313 -13.05 13.88 -18.78
C SER A 313 -14.54 13.63 -18.53
N SER A 314 -15.25 12.96 -19.45
CA SER A 314 -16.64 12.58 -19.23
C SER A 314 -16.82 11.55 -18.10
N ARG A 315 -15.78 10.76 -17.81
CA ARG A 315 -15.76 9.70 -16.79
C ARG A 315 -15.28 10.19 -15.42
N PHE A 316 -15.22 11.49 -15.19
CA PHE A 316 -14.92 12.07 -13.88
C PHE A 316 -15.88 11.57 -12.79
N THR A 317 -17.18 11.46 -13.10
CA THR A 317 -18.18 10.94 -12.17
C THR A 317 -17.94 9.47 -11.85
N ASP A 318 -17.61 8.66 -12.87
CA ASP A 318 -17.29 7.24 -12.70
C ASP A 318 -16.06 7.06 -11.80
N LEU A 319 -15.02 7.88 -12.00
CA LEU A 319 -13.82 7.85 -11.16
C LEU A 319 -14.15 8.20 -9.70
N ARG A 320 -14.99 9.22 -9.48
CA ARG A 320 -15.45 9.57 -8.13
C ARG A 320 -16.17 8.40 -7.47
N GLU A 321 -17.13 7.80 -8.17
CA GLU A 321 -17.89 6.67 -7.64
C GLU A 321 -17.01 5.44 -7.37
N ALA A 322 -15.99 5.21 -8.20
CA ALA A 322 -15.01 4.15 -8.00
C ALA A 322 -14.12 4.41 -6.78
N LEU A 323 -13.60 5.63 -6.62
CA LEU A 323 -12.81 6.03 -5.45
C LEU A 323 -13.64 5.98 -4.17
N GLU A 324 -14.88 6.47 -4.19
CA GLU A 324 -15.82 6.36 -3.07
C GLU A 324 -16.00 4.89 -2.68
N LYS A 325 -16.23 3.98 -3.64
CA LYS A 325 -16.34 2.53 -3.39
C LYS A 325 -15.06 1.88 -2.87
N LEU A 326 -13.88 2.36 -3.29
CA LEU A 326 -12.61 1.86 -2.79
C LEU A 326 -12.33 2.35 -1.36
N GLU A 327 -12.59 3.62 -1.06
CA GLU A 327 -12.49 4.21 0.29
C GLU A 327 -13.37 3.46 1.30
N LEU A 328 -14.49 2.87 0.87
CA LEU A 328 -15.31 2.00 1.71
C LEU A 328 -14.57 0.78 2.24
N ASN A 329 -13.68 0.20 1.43
CA ASN A 329 -12.96 -1.01 1.78
C ASN A 329 -11.56 -0.70 2.32
N ASP A 330 -10.99 0.45 1.95
CA ASP A 330 -9.66 0.89 2.31
C ASP A 330 -9.72 2.20 3.11
N ALA A 331 -9.61 2.09 4.43
CA ALA A 331 -9.69 3.23 5.33
C ALA A 331 -8.48 4.18 5.24
N ALA A 332 -7.42 3.78 4.53
CA ALA A 332 -6.21 4.58 4.37
C ALA A 332 -6.21 5.39 3.07
N LEU A 333 -6.99 4.99 2.06
CA LEU A 333 -7.22 5.80 0.87
C LEU A 333 -7.97 7.08 1.25
N GLN A 334 -7.40 8.23 0.91
CA GLN A 334 -8.09 9.53 1.02
C GLN A 334 -8.07 10.21 -0.33
N PHE A 335 -9.12 10.92 -0.71
CA PHE A 335 -9.11 11.69 -1.94
C PHE A 335 -9.86 13.02 -1.83
N GLU A 336 -9.39 14.00 -2.58
CA GLU A 336 -10.03 15.31 -2.72
C GLU A 336 -10.11 15.70 -4.20
N ALA A 337 -11.16 16.43 -4.58
CA ALA A 337 -11.33 16.84 -5.98
C ALA A 337 -10.26 17.87 -6.37
N GLU A 338 -9.60 17.64 -7.49
CA GLU A 338 -8.52 18.50 -7.99
C GLU A 338 -8.79 18.87 -9.46
N THR A 339 -8.39 20.07 -9.86
CA THR A 339 -8.41 20.52 -11.24
C THR A 339 -7.01 20.88 -11.72
N SER A 340 -6.56 20.20 -12.77
CA SER A 340 -5.36 20.56 -13.53
C SER A 340 -5.73 21.30 -14.81
N GLN A 341 -4.95 22.30 -15.18
CA GLN A 341 -5.07 23.00 -16.46
C GLN A 341 -4.77 22.09 -17.65
N ALA A 342 -3.85 21.14 -17.48
CA ALA A 342 -3.42 20.23 -18.54
C ALA A 342 -4.27 18.96 -18.63
N LEU A 343 -4.71 18.41 -17.49
CA LEU A 343 -5.41 17.11 -17.41
C LEU A 343 -6.91 17.24 -17.12
N GLY A 344 -7.40 18.44 -16.80
CA GLY A 344 -8.81 18.67 -16.48
C GLY A 344 -9.17 18.27 -15.05
N PHE A 345 -10.38 17.75 -14.87
CA PHE A 345 -10.91 17.35 -13.56
C PHE A 345 -10.40 15.97 -13.17
N GLY A 346 -9.87 15.86 -11.95
CA GLY A 346 -9.42 14.60 -11.37
C GLY A 346 -9.48 14.64 -9.85
N PHE A 347 -8.74 13.73 -9.21
CA PHE A 347 -8.68 13.63 -7.77
C PHE A 347 -7.24 13.58 -7.30
N ARG A 348 -6.97 14.28 -6.21
CA ARG A 348 -5.74 14.14 -5.45
C ARG A 348 -5.95 13.00 -4.46
N CYS A 349 -5.26 11.89 -4.66
CA CYS A 349 -5.40 10.69 -3.84
C CYS A 349 -4.17 10.52 -2.93
N GLY A 350 -4.40 10.14 -1.67
CA GLY A 350 -3.40 9.82 -0.67
C GLY A 350 -3.37 8.32 -0.38
N PHE A 351 -2.17 7.77 -0.24
CA PHE A 351 -1.84 6.36 -0.03
C PHE A 351 -0.86 6.18 1.14
N LEU A 352 -0.80 4.97 1.68
CA LEU A 352 0.17 4.59 2.73
C LEU A 352 1.59 4.49 2.18
N GLY A 353 1.73 4.10 0.91
CA GLY A 353 3.01 3.91 0.24
C GLY A 353 2.83 3.70 -1.26
N LEU A 354 3.93 3.37 -1.94
CA LEU A 354 3.96 3.17 -3.39
C LEU A 354 3.22 1.91 -3.83
N LEU A 355 3.36 0.80 -3.10
CA LEU A 355 2.67 -0.43 -3.45
C LEU A 355 1.16 -0.25 -3.29
N HIS A 356 0.75 0.41 -2.21
CA HIS A 356 -0.66 0.75 -2.02
C HIS A 356 -1.19 1.61 -3.18
N MET A 357 -0.44 2.63 -3.63
CA MET A 357 -0.82 3.42 -4.80
C MET A 357 -0.99 2.57 -6.06
N ASP A 358 -0.02 1.70 -6.36
CA ASP A 358 -0.04 0.83 -7.54
C ASP A 358 -1.23 -0.13 -7.52
N VAL A 359 -1.52 -0.71 -6.34
CA VAL A 359 -2.66 -1.61 -6.14
C VAL A 359 -3.96 -0.86 -6.41
N ILE A 360 -4.16 0.34 -5.84
CA ILE A 360 -5.38 1.11 -6.05
C ILE A 360 -5.54 1.53 -7.52
N GLN A 361 -4.45 1.98 -8.17
CA GLN A 361 -4.48 2.32 -9.58
C GLN A 361 -4.92 1.12 -10.43
N GLU A 362 -4.30 -0.04 -10.22
CA GLU A 362 -4.59 -1.25 -10.99
C GLU A 362 -6.01 -1.76 -10.74
N ARG A 363 -6.54 -1.62 -9.52
CA ARG A 363 -7.96 -1.90 -9.22
C ARG A 363 -8.90 -0.97 -9.97
N LEU A 364 -8.61 0.33 -10.03
CA LEU A 364 -9.42 1.29 -10.80
C LEU A 364 -9.43 0.93 -12.30
N GLU A 365 -8.28 0.55 -12.85
CA GLU A 365 -8.13 0.15 -14.25
C GLU A 365 -8.85 -1.17 -14.55
N ARG A 366 -8.74 -2.19 -13.69
CA ARG A 366 -9.30 -3.53 -13.94
C ARG A 366 -10.74 -3.70 -13.47
N GLU A 367 -11.05 -3.34 -12.23
CA GLU A 367 -12.38 -3.57 -11.62
C GLU A 367 -13.42 -2.58 -12.15
N PHE A 368 -13.02 -1.33 -12.37
CA PHE A 368 -13.91 -0.24 -12.81
C PHE A 368 -13.74 0.13 -14.28
N ASN A 369 -12.80 -0.54 -14.98
CA ASN A 369 -12.48 -0.29 -16.38
C ASN A 369 -12.18 1.19 -16.66
N LEU A 370 -11.46 1.86 -15.76
CA LEU A 370 -11.11 3.28 -15.87
C LEU A 370 -9.66 3.43 -16.31
N GLU A 371 -9.43 3.96 -17.51
CA GLU A 371 -8.09 4.32 -17.92
C GLU A 371 -7.69 5.67 -17.30
N LEU A 372 -6.60 5.66 -16.54
CA LEU A 372 -6.17 6.80 -15.72
C LEU A 372 -4.79 7.31 -16.13
N ILE A 373 -4.59 8.60 -15.91
CA ILE A 373 -3.30 9.27 -15.94
C ILE A 373 -2.97 9.64 -14.50
N THR A 374 -1.84 9.13 -13.99
CA THR A 374 -1.32 9.49 -12.67
C THR A 374 -0.25 10.56 -12.81
N THR A 375 -0.18 11.50 -11.86
CA THR A 375 0.93 12.45 -11.74
C THR A 375 2.04 11.91 -10.85
N ALA A 376 3.15 12.64 -10.77
CA ALA A 376 4.27 12.23 -9.94
C ALA A 376 3.84 12.14 -8.47
N PRO A 377 4.13 11.01 -7.80
CA PRO A 377 3.85 10.89 -6.39
C PRO A 377 4.69 11.91 -5.62
N SER A 378 4.14 12.38 -4.52
CA SER A 378 4.69 13.47 -3.72
C SER A 378 4.34 13.26 -2.27
N VAL A 379 5.06 13.95 -1.39
CA VAL A 379 4.89 13.85 0.06
C VAL A 379 4.32 15.16 0.60
N ILE A 380 3.86 15.11 1.85
CA ILE A 380 3.42 16.30 2.56
C ILE A 380 4.64 17.12 2.99
N TYR A 381 4.72 18.39 2.58
CA TYR A 381 5.72 19.35 3.03
C TYR A 381 5.11 20.32 4.04
N HIS A 382 5.88 20.69 5.06
CA HIS A 382 5.50 21.81 5.93
C HIS A 382 6.29 23.05 5.53
N VAL A 383 5.59 24.09 5.11
CA VAL A 383 6.20 25.35 4.68
C VAL A 383 5.98 26.39 5.77
N ASN A 384 7.06 26.82 6.39
CA ASN A 384 7.05 27.89 7.37
C ASN A 384 7.17 29.22 6.63
N LEU A 385 6.17 30.07 6.78
CA LEU A 385 6.12 31.39 6.16
C LEU A 385 6.79 32.43 7.05
N THR A 386 7.28 33.51 6.42
CA THR A 386 7.91 34.67 7.09
C THR A 386 7.04 35.36 8.14
N ASN A 387 5.72 35.13 8.12
CA ASN A 387 4.77 35.61 9.11
C ASN A 387 4.58 34.64 10.30
N GLN A 388 5.44 33.62 10.44
CA GLN A 388 5.39 32.56 11.45
C GLN A 388 4.18 31.62 11.36
N THR A 389 3.43 31.64 10.25
CA THR A 389 2.39 30.64 10.00
C THR A 389 2.97 29.45 9.24
N GLN A 390 2.51 28.25 9.57
CA GLN A 390 2.87 27.03 8.87
C GLN A 390 1.72 26.61 7.96
N ILE A 391 2.03 26.30 6.71
CA ILE A 391 1.08 25.73 5.76
C ILE A 391 1.52 24.31 5.40
N ILE A 392 0.54 23.42 5.22
CA ILE A 392 0.75 22.05 4.79
C ILE A 392 0.56 22.02 3.29
N VAL A 393 1.60 21.64 2.55
CA VAL A 393 1.59 21.59 1.09
C VAL A 393 1.71 20.14 0.65
N SER A 394 0.62 19.58 0.15
CA SER A 394 0.59 18.28 -0.51
C SER A 394 0.82 18.43 -2.01
N ASN A 395 0.27 19.48 -2.64
CA ASN A 395 0.36 19.73 -4.08
C ASN A 395 1.46 20.77 -4.40
N PRO A 396 2.40 20.48 -5.32
CA PRO A 396 3.35 21.48 -5.80
C PRO A 396 2.69 22.76 -6.35
N ALA A 397 1.46 22.69 -6.87
CA ALA A 397 0.73 23.87 -7.35
C ALA A 397 0.47 24.89 -6.23
N ASP A 398 0.15 24.42 -5.03
CA ASP A 398 -0.19 25.24 -3.85
C ASP A 398 1.02 25.82 -3.13
N MET A 399 2.23 25.54 -3.62
CA MET A 399 3.45 26.09 -3.05
C MET A 399 3.41 27.63 -3.13
N PRO A 400 3.62 28.33 -2.01
CA PRO A 400 3.59 29.79 -1.97
C PRO A 400 4.80 30.38 -2.70
N GLU A 401 4.72 31.66 -3.02
CA GLU A 401 5.80 32.37 -3.70
C GLU A 401 7.11 32.35 -2.88
N PRO A 402 8.28 32.15 -3.50
CA PRO A 402 9.55 32.02 -2.79
C PRO A 402 9.89 33.16 -1.83
N GLY A 403 9.37 34.37 -2.08
CA GLY A 403 9.63 35.55 -1.25
C GLY A 403 8.96 35.53 0.12
N VAL A 404 7.92 34.71 0.32
CA VAL A 404 7.21 34.60 1.61
C VAL A 404 7.62 33.38 2.43
N ILE A 405 8.45 32.50 1.86
CA ILE A 405 8.92 31.26 2.49
C ILE A 405 10.15 31.54 3.36
N GLU A 406 10.10 31.12 4.61
CA GLU A 406 11.25 31.13 5.52
C GLU A 406 12.01 29.80 5.45
N SER A 407 11.30 28.69 5.62
CA SER A 407 11.88 27.34 5.54
C SER A 407 10.87 26.33 5.04
N ILE A 408 11.37 25.24 4.44
CA ILE A 408 10.55 24.11 4.00
C ILE A 408 11.07 22.87 4.73
N GLU A 409 10.16 22.16 5.36
CA GLU A 409 10.44 20.89 5.99
C GLU A 409 9.85 19.76 5.15
N GLU A 410 10.62 18.69 5.00
CA GLU A 410 10.18 17.46 4.36
C GLU A 410 10.24 16.28 5.35
N PRO A 411 9.41 15.26 5.16
CA PRO A 411 9.42 14.07 5.99
C PRO A 411 10.68 13.24 5.75
N TYR A 412 11.31 12.83 6.84
CA TYR A 412 12.43 11.90 6.85
C TYR A 412 12.00 10.57 7.44
N VAL A 413 12.58 9.52 6.90
CA VAL A 413 12.42 8.17 7.41
C VAL A 413 13.77 7.58 7.79
N LYS A 414 13.78 6.74 8.80
CA LYS A 414 14.87 5.80 9.08
C LYS A 414 14.62 4.56 8.25
N ALA A 415 15.37 4.43 7.16
CA ALA A 415 15.37 3.29 6.26
C ALA A 415 16.31 2.19 6.79
N ASN A 416 15.77 1.00 7.00
CA ASN A 416 16.50 -0.22 7.28
C ASN A 416 16.57 -1.04 5.98
N ILE A 417 17.77 -1.17 5.42
CA ILE A 417 17.98 -1.90 4.16
C ILE A 417 18.78 -3.16 4.44
N MET A 418 18.12 -4.32 4.40
CA MET A 418 18.81 -5.60 4.55
C MET A 418 19.29 -6.09 3.20
N VAL A 419 20.57 -6.46 3.14
CA VAL A 419 21.20 -6.87 1.89
C VAL A 419 22.36 -7.83 2.16
N PRO A 420 22.68 -8.75 1.23
CA PRO A 420 23.92 -9.51 1.31
C PRO A 420 25.16 -8.61 1.31
N ASN A 421 26.22 -9.05 2.00
CA ASN A 421 27.47 -8.30 2.20
C ASN A 421 28.10 -7.82 0.88
N ASP A 422 27.97 -8.62 -0.19
CA ASP A 422 28.47 -8.31 -1.54
C ASP A 422 27.86 -7.05 -2.17
N TYR A 423 26.66 -6.64 -1.73
CA TYR A 423 25.89 -5.54 -2.32
C TYR A 423 25.83 -4.29 -1.44
N VAL A 424 26.44 -4.30 -0.25
CA VAL A 424 26.44 -3.17 0.68
C VAL A 424 26.96 -1.89 0.02
N GLY A 425 28.06 -1.98 -0.73
CA GLY A 425 28.63 -0.82 -1.43
C GLY A 425 27.64 -0.17 -2.41
N THR A 426 26.90 -0.98 -3.16
CA THR A 426 25.87 -0.53 -4.09
C THR A 426 24.71 0.16 -3.38
N VAL A 427 24.25 -0.42 -2.27
CA VAL A 427 23.16 0.16 -1.44
C VAL A 427 23.57 1.50 -0.85
N MET A 428 24.81 1.60 -0.35
CA MET A 428 25.35 2.86 0.19
C MET A 428 25.43 3.95 -0.88
N GLU A 429 25.88 3.60 -2.09
CA GLU A 429 25.95 4.56 -3.21
C GLU A 429 24.56 5.09 -3.60
N ILE A 430 23.57 4.20 -3.73
CA ILE A 430 22.19 4.58 -4.06
C ILE A 430 21.60 5.48 -2.97
N SER A 431 21.77 5.09 -1.70
CA SER A 431 21.27 5.84 -0.55
C SER A 431 21.89 7.23 -0.46
N GLN A 432 23.20 7.34 -0.67
CA GLN A 432 23.90 8.63 -0.66
C GLN A 432 23.49 9.53 -1.84
N ARG A 433 23.34 8.98 -3.06
CA ARG A 433 22.82 9.73 -4.22
C ARG A 433 21.41 10.30 -3.95
N LYS A 434 20.66 9.65 -3.07
CA LYS A 434 19.30 10.00 -2.66
C LYS A 434 19.27 10.80 -1.35
N ARG A 435 20.37 11.50 -1.02
CA ARG A 435 20.51 12.37 0.15
C ARG A 435 20.39 11.64 1.49
N GLY A 436 20.64 10.34 1.50
CA GLY A 436 20.64 9.53 2.71
C GLY A 436 21.80 9.89 3.62
N ASN A 437 21.50 10.13 4.90
CA ASN A 437 22.48 10.25 5.96
C ASN A 437 22.74 8.85 6.57
N PHE A 438 23.98 8.38 6.52
CA PHE A 438 24.34 7.08 7.06
C PHE A 438 24.30 7.12 8.60
N ILE A 439 23.58 6.18 9.22
CA ILE A 439 23.57 6.02 10.68
C ILE A 439 24.50 4.89 11.09
N ALA A 440 24.22 3.68 10.63
CA ALA A 440 24.85 2.47 11.13
C ALA A 440 24.84 1.35 10.08
N LEU A 441 25.72 0.38 10.32
CA LEU A 441 25.81 -0.85 9.57
C LEU A 441 25.88 -1.97 10.58
N ASP A 442 24.81 -2.78 10.63
CA ASP A 442 24.63 -3.85 11.60
C ASP A 442 24.79 -5.19 10.87
N TYR A 443 25.81 -5.96 11.24
CA TYR A 443 26.00 -7.31 10.72
C TYR A 443 25.09 -8.28 11.48
N LEU A 444 24.10 -8.84 10.78
CA LEU A 444 23.18 -9.83 11.34
C LEU A 444 23.84 -11.21 11.37
N ASP A 445 24.54 -11.55 10.28
CA ASP A 445 25.33 -12.78 10.16
C ASP A 445 26.51 -12.57 9.18
N ASP A 446 27.26 -13.64 8.88
CA ASP A 446 28.42 -13.59 7.97
C ASP A 446 28.07 -13.17 6.53
N LYS A 447 26.78 -13.24 6.15
CA LYS A 447 26.30 -13.04 4.77
C LYS A 447 25.39 -11.84 4.63
N ARG A 448 24.66 -11.42 5.66
CA ARG A 448 23.62 -10.38 5.61
C ARG A 448 23.99 -9.20 6.50
N VAL A 449 23.72 -8.02 5.95
CA VAL A 449 24.03 -6.74 6.57
C VAL A 449 22.78 -5.88 6.51
N ASN A 450 22.40 -5.31 7.66
CA ASN A 450 21.40 -4.27 7.72
C ASN A 450 22.10 -2.91 7.65
N VAL A 451 21.73 -2.11 6.65
CA VAL A 451 22.29 -0.79 6.40
C VAL A 451 21.25 0.25 6.77
N VAL A 452 21.54 1.06 7.79
CA VAL A 452 20.59 2.03 8.37
C VAL A 452 20.91 3.44 7.88
N TYR A 453 19.94 4.07 7.23
CA TYR A 453 20.04 5.44 6.71
C TYR A 453 18.85 6.30 7.16
N GLU A 454 19.07 7.59 7.32
CA GLU A 454 17.97 8.56 7.30
C GLU A 454 17.84 9.10 5.88
N ILE A 455 16.71 8.85 5.23
CA ILE A 455 16.47 9.27 3.84
C ILE A 455 15.20 10.12 3.81
N PRO A 456 15.16 11.21 3.03
CA PRO A 456 13.92 11.93 2.76
C PRO A 456 12.91 11.02 2.06
N LEU A 457 11.67 10.98 2.55
CA LEU A 457 10.62 10.14 1.94
C LEU A 457 10.37 10.54 0.48
N SER A 458 10.52 11.82 0.15
CA SER A 458 10.42 12.34 -1.23
C SER A 458 11.37 11.67 -2.21
N GLU A 459 12.53 11.20 -1.75
CA GLU A 459 13.54 10.50 -2.56
C GLU A 459 13.27 9.00 -2.66
N ILE A 460 12.67 8.40 -1.62
CA ILE A 460 12.27 6.99 -1.61
C ILE A 460 11.10 6.75 -2.55
N VAL A 461 10.08 7.61 -2.46
CA VAL A 461 8.88 7.58 -3.29
C VAL A 461 9.22 7.69 -4.78
N TYR A 462 10.38 8.26 -5.11
CA TYR A 462 10.84 8.42 -6.47
C TYR A 462 11.92 7.38 -6.84
N ASP A 463 11.52 6.26 -7.45
CA ASP A 463 12.40 5.28 -8.13
C ASP A 463 13.46 4.60 -7.22
N PHE A 464 13.39 4.80 -5.89
CA PHE A 464 14.36 4.20 -4.98
C PHE A 464 14.21 2.68 -4.90
N PHE A 465 12.98 2.20 -4.77
CA PHE A 465 12.69 0.78 -4.61
C PHE A 465 13.09 -0.04 -5.85
N ASP A 466 12.77 0.46 -7.04
CA ASP A 466 13.10 -0.19 -8.31
C ASP A 466 14.62 -0.25 -8.54
N LYS A 467 15.33 0.84 -8.22
CA LYS A 467 16.80 0.86 -8.26
C LYS A 467 17.43 -0.08 -7.24
N LEU A 468 16.90 -0.10 -6.03
CA LEU A 468 17.39 -0.96 -4.97
C LEU A 468 17.27 -2.43 -5.39
N LYS A 469 16.10 -2.85 -5.87
CA LYS A 469 15.88 -4.22 -6.34
C LYS A 469 16.72 -4.55 -7.57
N SER A 470 16.73 -3.71 -8.60
CA SER A 470 17.50 -3.99 -9.83
C SER A 470 19.00 -4.08 -9.57
N SER A 471 19.55 -3.21 -8.72
CA SER A 471 20.99 -3.16 -8.43
C SER A 471 21.46 -4.27 -7.49
N THR A 472 20.54 -4.86 -6.73
CA THR A 472 20.81 -5.98 -5.81
C THR A 472 20.27 -7.31 -6.30
N LYS A 473 19.84 -7.38 -7.57
CA LYS A 473 19.18 -8.58 -8.17
C LYS A 473 17.95 -9.07 -7.38
N GLY A 474 17.30 -8.17 -6.66
CA GLY A 474 16.13 -8.46 -5.83
C GLY A 474 16.44 -8.97 -4.42
N TYR A 475 17.72 -9.05 -4.02
CA TYR A 475 18.09 -9.52 -2.68
C TYR A 475 17.92 -8.47 -1.58
N ALA A 476 17.80 -7.19 -1.92
CA ALA A 476 17.58 -6.16 -0.92
C ALA A 476 16.12 -6.06 -0.49
N SER A 477 15.89 -6.05 0.81
CA SER A 477 14.63 -5.65 1.43
C SER A 477 14.77 -4.26 2.03
N LEU A 478 13.72 -3.43 1.91
CA LEU A 478 13.66 -2.09 2.47
C LEU A 478 12.47 -2.02 3.41
N ASP A 479 12.74 -1.59 4.63
CA ASP A 479 11.76 -1.19 5.62
C ASP A 479 12.07 0.25 6.05
N TYR A 480 11.06 1.03 6.45
CA TYR A 480 11.31 2.40 6.91
C TYR A 480 10.31 2.88 7.95
N GLU A 481 10.81 3.65 8.90
CA GLU A 481 10.02 4.28 9.96
C GLU A 481 10.11 5.80 9.86
N MET A 482 8.99 6.50 10.07
CA MET A 482 8.98 7.96 10.10
C MET A 482 9.71 8.51 11.33
N ILE A 483 10.73 9.35 11.11
CA ILE A 483 11.49 10.01 12.19
C ILE A 483 11.15 11.51 12.33
N GLY A 484 10.09 11.94 11.66
CA GLY A 484 9.61 13.32 11.69
C GLY A 484 10.09 14.16 10.51
N TYR A 485 9.99 15.48 10.67
CA TYR A 485 10.24 16.48 9.63
C TYR A 485 11.60 17.13 9.84
N LYS A 486 12.35 17.35 8.74
CA LYS A 486 13.62 18.10 8.77
C LYS A 486 13.61 19.21 7.73
N VAL A 487 14.25 20.32 8.08
CA VAL A 487 14.40 21.48 7.20
C VAL A 487 15.35 21.14 6.05
N SER A 488 14.90 21.36 4.81
CA SER A 488 15.66 21.06 3.60
C SER A 488 15.62 22.22 2.60
N ARG A 489 16.64 22.31 1.74
CA ARG A 489 16.75 23.36 0.72
C ARG A 489 15.98 22.98 -0.54
N LEU A 490 14.66 23.01 -0.42
CA LEU A 490 13.73 22.65 -1.48
C LEU A 490 13.29 23.85 -2.30
N ALA A 491 12.89 23.58 -3.54
CA ALA A 491 12.31 24.57 -4.43
C ALA A 491 11.29 23.90 -5.37
N LYS A 492 10.23 24.63 -5.71
CA LYS A 492 9.28 24.23 -6.76
C LYS A 492 9.95 24.39 -8.12
N MET A 493 9.96 23.32 -8.90
CA MET A 493 10.36 23.33 -10.30
C MET A 493 9.12 23.26 -11.18
N ASP A 494 8.97 24.27 -12.03
CA ASP A 494 7.91 24.36 -13.03
C ASP A 494 8.44 23.92 -14.39
N ILE A 495 7.64 23.13 -15.10
CA ILE A 495 7.91 22.78 -16.50
C ILE A 495 7.06 23.66 -17.40
N LEU A 496 7.71 24.44 -18.26
CA LEU A 496 7.06 25.33 -19.21
C LEU A 496 7.12 24.76 -20.63
N LEU A 497 5.96 24.73 -21.29
CA LEU A 497 5.82 24.41 -22.70
C LEU A 497 5.34 25.65 -23.46
N ASN A 498 6.13 26.09 -24.43
CA ASN A 498 5.85 27.31 -25.20
C ASN A 498 5.65 28.58 -24.33
N GLY A 499 6.14 28.58 -23.09
CA GLY A 499 6.01 29.68 -22.12
C GLY A 499 4.84 29.54 -21.16
N GLU A 500 3.98 28.54 -21.32
CA GLU A 500 2.89 28.22 -20.39
C GLU A 500 3.36 27.14 -19.40
N THR A 501 3.07 27.33 -18.13
CA THR A 501 3.39 26.38 -17.05
C THR A 501 2.45 25.18 -17.11
N VAL A 502 3.01 23.97 -17.08
CA VAL A 502 2.25 22.72 -17.01
C VAL A 502 2.25 22.27 -15.55
N ASP A 503 1.16 22.55 -14.85
CA ASP A 503 0.95 22.24 -13.44
C ASP A 503 1.17 20.76 -13.12
N ALA A 504 0.60 19.86 -13.91
CA ALA A 504 0.71 18.40 -13.72
C ALA A 504 2.14 17.83 -13.84
N LEU A 505 3.09 18.62 -14.39
CA LEU A 505 4.51 18.24 -14.49
C LEU A 505 5.39 19.00 -13.48
N SER A 506 4.80 19.85 -12.65
CA SER A 506 5.53 20.63 -11.64
C SER A 506 5.76 19.77 -10.39
N PHE A 507 6.95 19.86 -9.81
CA PHE A 507 7.34 19.04 -8.66
C PHE A 507 8.31 19.79 -7.75
N ILE A 508 8.42 19.32 -6.51
CA ILE A 508 9.35 19.88 -5.53
C ILE A 508 10.67 19.11 -5.61
N VAL A 509 11.78 19.85 -5.67
CA VAL A 509 13.12 19.29 -5.82
C VAL A 509 14.08 19.91 -4.82
N HIS A 510 15.10 19.15 -4.44
CA HIS A 510 16.25 19.71 -3.73
C HIS A 510 17.13 20.54 -4.67
N ASN A 511 17.58 21.71 -4.20
CA ASN A 511 18.34 22.67 -5.02
C ASN A 511 19.57 22.05 -5.70
N ASP A 512 20.29 21.16 -5.02
CA ASP A 512 21.51 20.54 -5.54
C ASP A 512 21.26 19.64 -6.76
N PHE A 513 20.08 19.03 -6.86
CA PHE A 513 19.71 18.12 -7.95
C PHE A 513 18.80 18.77 -9.00
N SER A 514 18.45 20.05 -8.80
CA SER A 514 17.48 20.76 -9.63
C SER A 514 17.86 20.84 -11.11
N TYR A 515 19.15 21.03 -11.42
CA TYR A 515 19.62 21.14 -12.80
C TYR A 515 19.52 19.80 -13.55
N ASP A 516 20.04 18.72 -12.96
CA ASP A 516 20.10 17.41 -13.62
C ASP A 516 18.70 16.83 -13.82
N ARG A 517 17.82 16.94 -12.81
CA ARG A 517 16.40 16.55 -12.95
C ARG A 517 15.69 17.38 -14.01
N GLY A 518 15.82 18.70 -13.95
CA GLY A 518 15.19 19.59 -14.94
C GLY A 518 15.67 19.29 -16.36
N LYS A 519 16.96 18.97 -16.54
CA LYS A 519 17.51 18.57 -17.83
C LYS A 519 16.94 17.24 -18.32
N ALA A 520 16.89 16.22 -17.48
CA ALA A 520 16.35 14.91 -17.83
C ALA A 520 14.89 15.02 -18.32
N ILE A 521 14.04 15.78 -17.61
CA ILE A 521 12.62 15.97 -17.97
C ILE A 521 12.49 16.67 -19.31
N VAL A 522 13.22 17.77 -19.48
CA VAL A 522 13.20 18.58 -20.70
C VAL A 522 13.69 17.77 -21.92
N GLU A 523 14.69 16.90 -21.75
CA GLU A 523 15.17 16.01 -22.82
C GLU A 523 14.18 14.90 -23.17
N LYS A 524 13.55 14.28 -22.16
CA LYS A 524 12.54 13.25 -22.35
C LYS A 524 11.31 13.79 -23.07
N LEU A 525 10.76 14.91 -22.60
CA LEU A 525 9.61 15.58 -23.23
C LEU A 525 9.92 15.96 -24.69
N ARG A 526 11.15 16.40 -24.98
CA ARG A 526 11.58 16.72 -26.35
C ARG A 526 11.56 15.50 -27.29
N SER A 527 11.79 14.30 -26.76
CA SER A 527 11.79 13.07 -27.55
C SER A 527 10.39 12.54 -27.86
N ILE A 528 9.40 12.86 -27.03
CA ILE A 528 8.04 12.29 -27.11
C ILE A 528 7.07 13.26 -27.76
N ILE A 529 7.16 14.55 -27.45
CA ILE A 529 6.25 15.54 -28.02
C ILE A 529 6.50 15.63 -29.54
N PRO A 530 5.47 15.42 -30.37
CA PRO A 530 5.61 15.40 -31.81
C PRO A 530 6.00 16.78 -32.35
N ARG A 531 6.74 16.78 -33.46
CA ARG A 531 7.16 18.03 -34.11
C ARG A 531 5.96 18.73 -34.73
N GLN A 532 5.80 20.01 -34.40
CA GLN A 532 4.78 20.88 -34.98
C GLN A 532 5.32 21.76 -36.11
N GLN A 533 4.44 22.54 -36.78
CA GLN A 533 4.84 23.48 -37.84
C GLN A 533 5.63 24.70 -37.31
N PHE A 534 5.63 24.91 -35.99
CA PHE A 534 6.39 25.94 -35.28
C PHE A 534 7.34 25.30 -34.25
N GLU A 535 8.28 26.11 -33.75
CA GLU A 535 9.26 25.63 -32.76
C GLU A 535 8.65 25.70 -31.37
N ILE A 536 8.76 24.61 -30.62
CA ILE A 536 8.23 24.49 -29.27
C ILE A 536 9.41 24.50 -28.30
N PRO A 537 9.63 25.57 -27.52
CA PRO A 537 10.56 25.55 -26.42
C PRO A 537 9.96 24.79 -25.24
N ILE A 538 10.75 23.89 -24.67
CA ILE A 538 10.49 23.18 -23.41
C ILE A 538 11.51 23.70 -22.41
N GLN A 539 11.05 24.12 -21.24
CA GLN A 539 11.89 24.76 -20.23
C GLN A 539 11.58 24.17 -18.85
N ALA A 540 12.61 24.00 -18.03
CA ALA A 540 12.46 23.77 -16.60
C ALA A 540 12.92 25.04 -15.88
N ALA A 541 12.10 25.56 -14.98
CA ALA A 541 12.38 26.79 -14.24
C ALA A 541 12.12 26.63 -12.75
N ILE A 542 12.83 27.42 -11.95
CA ILE A 542 12.53 27.65 -10.54
C ILE A 542 12.21 29.13 -10.40
N GLY A 543 10.94 29.44 -10.13
CA GLY A 543 10.41 30.81 -10.21
C GLY A 543 10.70 31.43 -11.59
N SER A 544 11.40 32.55 -11.62
CA SER A 544 11.75 33.25 -12.87
C SER A 544 13.01 32.72 -13.56
N LYS A 545 13.79 31.85 -12.92
CA LYS A 545 15.08 31.37 -13.44
C LYS A 545 14.91 30.09 -14.23
N ILE A 546 15.18 30.13 -15.53
CA ILE A 546 15.24 28.95 -16.40
C ILE A 546 16.54 28.18 -16.13
N LEU A 547 16.44 26.93 -15.67
CA LEU A 547 17.57 26.05 -15.42
C LEU A 547 18.00 25.29 -16.68
N SER A 548 17.02 24.70 -17.36
CA SER A 548 17.23 23.91 -18.57
C SER A 548 16.25 24.31 -19.66
N ARG A 549 16.70 24.23 -20.91
CA ARG A 549 15.89 24.54 -22.09
C ARG A 549 16.25 23.63 -23.25
N SER A 550 15.25 23.02 -23.84
CA SER A 550 15.35 22.31 -25.11
C SER A 550 14.32 22.84 -26.09
N THR A 551 14.55 22.65 -27.39
CA THR A 551 13.61 23.11 -28.43
C THR A 551 13.33 21.99 -29.42
N ILE A 552 12.04 21.71 -29.59
CA ILE A 552 11.55 20.84 -30.65
C ILE A 552 11.59 21.64 -31.96
N LYS A 553 12.36 21.14 -32.92
CA LYS A 553 12.50 21.79 -34.22
C LYS A 553 11.19 21.71 -35.00
N ALA A 554 10.80 22.85 -35.58
CA ALA A 554 9.62 22.94 -36.43
C ALA A 554 9.77 22.09 -37.71
N LEU A 555 8.70 21.41 -38.10
CA LEU A 555 8.56 20.81 -39.43
C LEU A 555 8.77 21.89 -40.49
N ARG A 556 9.54 21.56 -41.53
CA ARG A 556 9.86 22.50 -42.60
C ARG A 556 9.62 21.84 -43.94
N LYS A 557 8.62 22.36 -44.66
CA LYS A 557 8.48 22.10 -46.10
C LYS A 557 9.62 22.80 -46.85
N ASP A 558 10.25 22.10 -47.78
CA ASP A 558 11.15 22.74 -48.74
C ASP A 558 10.34 23.56 -49.74
N VAL A 559 10.17 24.85 -49.43
CA VAL A 559 9.47 25.81 -50.28
C VAL A 559 10.30 26.20 -51.51
N THR A 560 11.56 25.78 -51.59
CA THR A 560 12.50 26.11 -52.67
C THR A 560 12.67 24.99 -53.68
N ALA A 561 12.15 23.78 -53.42
CA ALA A 561 12.32 22.60 -54.26
C ALA A 561 11.88 22.76 -55.74
N LYS A 562 10.92 23.65 -56.04
CA LYS A 562 10.44 23.91 -57.42
C LYS A 562 11.12 25.12 -58.09
N LEU A 563 12.15 25.71 -57.47
CA LEU A 563 12.91 26.81 -58.05
C LEU A 563 14.09 26.26 -58.84
N TYR A 564 14.05 26.38 -60.17
CA TYR A 564 15.10 25.88 -61.06
C TYR A 564 16.10 26.96 -61.52
N GLY A 565 16.12 28.14 -60.86
CA GLY A 565 16.95 29.29 -61.27
C GLY A 565 17.57 30.06 -60.11
N GLY A 566 18.65 30.80 -60.39
CA GLY A 566 19.46 31.55 -59.40
C GLY A 566 18.87 32.85 -58.86
N ASP A 567 17.58 33.13 -59.09
CA ASP A 567 16.94 34.36 -58.63
C ASP A 567 16.72 34.35 -57.11
N VAL A 568 17.62 35.05 -56.42
CA VAL A 568 17.64 35.20 -54.96
C VAL A 568 16.35 35.84 -54.43
N THR A 569 15.71 36.71 -55.22
CA THR A 569 14.52 37.46 -54.77
C THR A 569 13.30 36.55 -54.61
N ARG A 570 13.07 35.61 -55.55
CA ARG A 570 12.01 34.58 -55.46
C ARG A 570 12.25 33.64 -54.29
N ARG A 571 13.50 33.22 -54.08
CA ARG A 571 13.91 32.40 -52.92
C ARG A 571 13.58 33.12 -51.61
N GLN A 572 13.99 34.38 -51.47
CA GLN A 572 13.73 35.18 -50.28
C GLN A 572 12.23 35.42 -50.04
N LYS A 573 11.43 35.64 -51.09
CA LYS A 573 9.98 35.85 -50.98
C LYS A 573 9.29 34.64 -50.35
N LEU A 574 9.62 33.43 -50.82
CA LEU A 574 9.06 32.18 -50.29
C LEU A 574 9.51 31.90 -48.85
N LEU A 575 10.78 32.14 -48.55
CA LEU A 575 11.32 32.02 -47.18
C LEU A 575 10.68 33.03 -46.21
N LYS A 576 10.49 34.29 -46.62
CA LYS A 576 9.79 35.31 -45.82
C LYS A 576 8.33 34.91 -45.56
N LYS A 577 7.63 34.38 -46.57
CA LYS A 577 6.24 33.88 -46.42
C LYS A 577 6.17 32.70 -45.45
N GLN A 578 7.10 31.74 -45.55
CA GLN A 578 7.20 30.62 -44.60
C GLN A 578 7.49 31.10 -43.17
N LYS A 579 8.44 32.03 -43.00
CA LYS A 579 8.81 32.59 -41.69
C LYS A 579 7.65 33.33 -41.03
N ALA A 580 6.92 34.15 -41.80
CA ALA A 580 5.73 34.86 -41.31
C ALA A 580 4.60 33.89 -40.91
N GLY A 581 4.36 32.85 -41.74
CA GLY A 581 3.39 31.81 -41.43
C GLY A 581 3.72 31.07 -40.12
N LYS A 582 4.98 30.67 -39.93
CA LYS A 582 5.42 30.04 -38.69
C LYS A 582 5.31 30.96 -37.46
N LYS A 583 5.63 32.25 -37.61
CA LYS A 583 5.49 33.24 -36.53
C LYS A 583 4.02 33.37 -36.10
N ARG A 584 3.10 33.41 -37.08
CA ARG A 584 1.66 33.47 -36.81
C ARG A 584 1.16 32.18 -36.14
N MET A 585 1.59 31.01 -36.62
CA MET A 585 1.24 29.72 -35.99
C MET A 585 1.76 29.62 -34.56
N LYS A 586 2.95 30.15 -34.26
CA LYS A 586 3.48 30.15 -32.89
C LYS A 586 2.66 30.98 -31.90
N GLN A 587 2.04 32.08 -32.35
CA GLN A 587 1.26 32.96 -31.47
C GLN A 587 -0.11 32.41 -31.09
N VAL A 588 -0.65 31.50 -31.91
CA VAL A 588 -2.03 30.99 -31.76
C VAL A 588 -2.04 29.48 -31.47
N GLY A 589 -0.92 28.80 -31.69
CA GLY A 589 -0.81 27.35 -31.50
C GLY A 589 -0.62 27.00 -30.02
N SER A 590 -1.61 26.34 -29.44
CA SER A 590 -1.43 25.52 -28.24
C SER A 590 -0.71 24.22 -28.60
N VAL A 591 0.06 23.68 -27.66
CA VAL A 591 0.72 22.38 -27.81
C VAL A 591 -0.03 21.39 -26.93
N GLU A 592 -0.72 20.46 -27.57
CA GLU A 592 -1.35 19.34 -26.86
C GLU A 592 -0.26 18.33 -26.49
N ILE A 593 -0.21 17.96 -25.21
CA ILE A 593 0.79 17.06 -24.67
C ILE A 593 0.27 15.63 -24.82
N PRO A 594 0.98 14.73 -25.53
CA PRO A 594 0.57 13.34 -25.59
C PRO A 594 0.55 12.72 -24.20
N GLN A 595 -0.41 11.86 -23.92
CA GLN A 595 -0.53 11.18 -22.62
C GLN A 595 0.71 10.36 -22.27
N GLU A 596 1.32 9.71 -23.28
CA GLU A 596 2.59 8.99 -23.15
C GLU A 596 3.71 9.87 -22.57
N ALA A 597 3.67 11.19 -22.80
CA ALA A 597 4.68 12.11 -22.28
C ALA A 597 4.60 12.20 -20.75
N PHE A 598 3.40 12.21 -20.16
CA PHE A 598 3.23 12.25 -18.70
C PHE A 598 3.75 10.96 -18.06
N MET A 599 3.31 9.80 -18.56
CA MET A 599 3.75 8.49 -18.05
C MET A 599 5.27 8.29 -18.14
N SER A 600 5.90 8.80 -19.20
CA SER A 600 7.34 8.66 -19.41
C SER A 600 8.20 9.53 -18.49
N VAL A 601 7.65 10.64 -18.00
CA VAL A 601 8.31 11.56 -17.05
C VAL A 601 8.23 11.00 -15.63
N LEU A 602 7.42 9.98 -15.38
CA LEU A 602 7.40 9.25 -14.12
C LEU A 602 8.49 8.18 -14.06
N LYS A 603 8.77 7.50 -15.19
CA LYS A 603 9.74 6.39 -15.29
C LYS A 603 11.16 6.85 -15.65
N MET A 604 11.69 7.86 -14.95
CA MET A 604 12.83 8.64 -15.47
C MET A 604 14.19 7.94 -15.52
N ASP A 605 14.36 6.78 -14.88
CA ASP A 605 15.68 6.20 -14.68
C ASP A 605 15.88 4.80 -15.28
N ASP A 606 15.10 4.45 -16.30
CA ASP A 606 15.55 3.45 -17.27
C ASP A 606 16.79 4.01 -18.00
N GLU A 607 17.96 3.88 -17.38
CA GLU A 607 19.23 4.04 -18.06
C GLU A 607 19.20 3.16 -19.30
N LYS A 608 19.29 3.79 -20.47
CA LYS A 608 19.50 3.07 -21.72
C LYS A 608 20.78 2.24 -21.57
N LYS A 609 20.61 0.92 -21.48
CA LYS A 609 21.67 -0.05 -21.77
C LYS A 609 22.33 0.24 -23.11
#